data_AF-A0A2V4E066-F1
#
_entry.id   AF-A0A2V4E066-F1
#
_cell.length_a   1.000
_cell.length_b   1.000
_cell.length_c   1.000
_cell.angle_alpha   90.00
_cell.angle_beta   90.00
_cell.angle_gamma   90.00
#
_symmetry.space_group_name_H-M   'P 1'
#
loop_
_entity.id
_entity.type
_entity.pdbx_description
1 polymer ?
#
loop_
_entity_poly.entity_id
_entity_poly.type
_entity_poly.pdbx_seq_one_letter_code
_entity_poly.pdbx_strand_id
1 'polypeptide(L)'
;MYSIQDCFQNDLSRQGQVLLMMFACNRFELIEPCYPKIIEGILNGNMSRCLSWGGDGRGNVVPPKPQRLGVLAIEMMASERKQSIDWDGANIPIDLFYHRFCQEALYSTDENELTDWLIKLCDNHLEWISLFLDNDEKQPATGYEIDDIMLFLWPFEYQAVKNFRARHGLSTPEIDHPLLKTAMAIDHLPNFATWQKPMWYNKMVDKVIEVNPELSFIRELFNS
;
A
#
# COMPACT_ATOMS: atom_id res chain seq x y z
N MET A 1 -24.31 12.15 13.17
CA MET A 1 -24.07 10.71 13.03
C MET A 1 -23.91 10.47 11.54
N TYR A 2 -22.67 10.35 11.06
CA TYR A 2 -22.42 10.14 9.63
C TYR A 2 -22.89 8.74 9.23
N SER A 3 -23.34 8.58 7.99
CA SER A 3 -23.78 7.28 7.51
C SER A 3 -22.56 6.37 7.36
N ILE A 4 -22.72 5.07 7.67
CA ILE A 4 -21.67 4.04 7.45
C ILE A 4 -21.22 4.01 5.97
N GLN A 5 -21.99 4.62 5.05
CA GLN A 5 -21.67 4.72 3.63
C GLN A 5 -20.58 5.76 3.31
N ASP A 6 -20.20 6.63 4.26
CA ASP A 6 -19.21 7.71 4.05
C ASP A 6 -17.79 7.38 4.55
N CYS A 7 -17.55 6.14 4.98
CA CYS A 7 -16.26 5.66 5.45
C CYS A 7 -15.74 4.52 4.56
N PHE A 8 -14.44 4.51 4.26
CA PHE A 8 -13.77 3.32 3.76
C PHE A 8 -13.93 2.20 4.80
N GLN A 9 -14.26 0.99 4.33
CA GLN A 9 -14.31 -0.20 5.19
C GLN A 9 -12.91 -0.64 5.65
N ASN A 10 -11.85 -0.22 4.94
CA ASN A 10 -10.46 -0.50 5.25
C ASN A 10 -9.72 0.81 5.54
N ASP A 11 -8.90 0.81 6.58
CA ASP A 11 -8.05 1.95 6.92
C ASP A 11 -6.93 2.19 5.88
N LEU A 12 -6.26 3.33 5.99
CA LEU A 12 -5.18 3.72 5.07
C LEU A 12 -4.02 2.72 5.08
N SER A 13 -3.68 2.17 6.25
CA SER A 13 -2.67 1.13 6.41
C SER A 13 -2.98 -0.11 5.55
N ARG A 14 -4.19 -0.66 5.70
CA ARG A 14 -4.63 -1.85 4.98
C ARG A 14 -4.75 -1.61 3.48
N GLN A 15 -5.22 -0.43 3.08
CA GLN A 15 -5.20 -0.05 1.67
C GLN A 15 -3.75 0.00 1.14
N GLY A 16 -2.84 0.62 1.89
CA GLY A 16 -1.41 0.66 1.57
C GLY A 16 -0.79 -0.73 1.41
N GLN A 17 -1.04 -1.63 2.37
CA GLN A 17 -0.57 -3.02 2.31
C GLN A 17 -1.03 -3.71 1.02
N VAL A 18 -2.32 -3.59 0.67
CA VAL A 18 -2.85 -4.18 -0.57
C VAL A 18 -2.19 -3.58 -1.81
N LEU A 19 -2.03 -2.25 -1.89
CA LEU A 19 -1.41 -1.59 -3.04
C LEU A 19 0.06 -2.02 -3.20
N LEU A 20 0.82 -2.07 -2.11
CA LEU A 20 2.21 -2.52 -2.10
C LEU A 20 2.32 -3.99 -2.51
N MET A 21 1.43 -4.86 -2.06
CA MET A 21 1.37 -6.24 -2.55
C MET A 21 1.12 -6.30 -4.06
N MET A 22 0.26 -5.44 -4.61
CA MET A 22 0.03 -5.38 -6.06
C MET A 22 1.27 -4.89 -6.82
N PHE A 23 1.97 -3.88 -6.30
CA PHE A 23 3.26 -3.44 -6.87
C PHE A 23 4.30 -4.55 -6.81
N ALA A 24 4.43 -5.23 -5.67
CA ALA A 24 5.34 -6.35 -5.46
C ALA A 24 5.04 -7.54 -6.38
N CYS A 25 3.78 -7.71 -6.77
CA CYS A 25 3.34 -8.72 -7.73
C CYS A 25 3.35 -8.27 -9.20
N ASN A 26 3.86 -7.06 -9.49
CA ASN A 26 3.89 -6.47 -10.82
C ASN A 26 2.48 -6.30 -11.44
N ARG A 27 1.46 -6.07 -10.61
CA ARG A 27 0.03 -5.93 -10.98
C ARG A 27 -0.44 -4.48 -10.98
N PHE A 28 0.27 -3.61 -11.69
CA PHE A 28 -0.01 -2.17 -11.74
C PHE A 28 -1.40 -1.84 -12.29
N GLU A 29 -1.92 -2.67 -13.19
CA GLU A 29 -3.25 -2.54 -13.79
C GLU A 29 -4.39 -2.64 -12.75
N LEU A 30 -4.12 -3.20 -11.56
CA LEU A 30 -5.07 -3.23 -10.44
C LEU A 30 -5.02 -1.97 -9.59
N ILE A 31 -3.94 -1.19 -9.70
CA ILE A 31 -3.65 -0.03 -8.85
C ILE A 31 -4.10 1.26 -9.54
N GLU A 32 -3.78 1.41 -10.82
CA GLU A 32 -4.05 2.62 -11.59
C GLU A 32 -5.52 3.07 -11.56
N PRO A 33 -6.52 2.18 -11.69
CA PRO A 33 -7.93 2.57 -11.62
C PRO A 33 -8.38 3.00 -10.22
N CYS A 34 -7.71 2.53 -9.17
CA CYS A 34 -8.06 2.82 -7.78
C CYS A 34 -7.56 4.19 -7.31
N TYR A 35 -6.45 4.67 -7.88
CA TYR A 35 -5.77 5.89 -7.43
C TYR A 35 -6.66 7.15 -7.35
N PRO A 36 -7.49 7.49 -8.36
CA PRO A 36 -8.36 8.67 -8.29
C PRO A 36 -9.28 8.67 -7.06
N LYS A 37 -9.81 7.51 -6.67
CA LYS A 37 -10.69 7.37 -5.50
C LYS A 37 -9.96 7.47 -4.17
N ILE A 38 -8.72 7.00 -4.13
CA ILE A 38 -7.85 7.18 -2.95
C ILE A 38 -7.60 8.68 -2.73
N ILE A 39 -7.25 9.41 -3.79
CA ILE A 39 -7.01 10.86 -3.74
C ILE A 39 -8.29 11.61 -3.37
N GLU A 40 -9.43 11.28 -3.99
CA GLU A 40 -10.73 11.84 -3.62
C GLU A 40 -11.01 11.66 -2.12
N GLY A 41 -10.75 10.46 -1.60
CA GLY A 41 -10.91 10.10 -0.19
C GLY A 41 -9.97 10.86 0.76
N ILE A 42 -8.76 11.20 0.33
CA ILE A 42 -7.84 12.05 1.09
C ILE A 42 -8.37 13.49 1.11
N LEU A 43 -8.73 14.04 -0.06
CA LEU A 43 -9.14 15.44 -0.20
C LEU A 43 -10.47 15.77 0.49
N ASN A 44 -11.42 14.84 0.50
CA ASN A 44 -12.69 15.02 1.21
C ASN A 44 -12.61 14.65 2.71
N GLY A 45 -11.43 14.25 3.18
CA GLY A 45 -11.16 13.87 4.56
C GLY A 45 -11.73 12.51 4.97
N ASN A 46 -12.38 11.75 4.08
CA ASN A 46 -12.90 10.41 4.42
C ASN A 46 -11.78 9.48 4.87
N MET A 47 -10.60 9.57 4.25
CA MET A 47 -9.45 8.73 4.60
C MET A 47 -8.99 8.96 6.05
N SER A 48 -8.90 10.23 6.49
CA SER A 48 -8.53 10.58 7.86
C SER A 48 -9.49 10.00 8.92
N ARG A 49 -10.77 9.84 8.56
CA ARG A 49 -11.79 9.27 9.47
C ARG A 49 -11.72 7.74 9.57
N CYS A 50 -11.05 7.10 8.63
CA CYS A 50 -10.96 5.65 8.54
C CYS A 50 -9.68 5.08 9.15
N LEU A 51 -8.83 5.90 9.78
CA LEU A 51 -7.64 5.41 10.46
C LEU A 51 -8.02 4.47 11.62
N SER A 52 -7.22 3.43 11.83
CA SER A 52 -7.47 2.28 12.73
C SER A 52 -7.81 2.68 14.18
N TRP A 53 -7.40 3.87 14.58
CA TRP A 53 -7.54 4.47 15.92
C TRP A 53 -8.84 5.26 16.10
N GLY A 54 -9.69 5.31 15.09
CA GLY A 54 -10.93 6.08 15.12
C GLY A 54 -10.66 7.57 15.30
N GLY A 55 -10.35 8.27 14.20
CA GLY A 55 -10.56 9.71 14.21
C GLY A 55 -12.04 9.96 14.53
N ASP A 56 -12.35 10.80 15.51
CA ASP A 56 -13.74 11.17 15.89
C ASP A 56 -14.52 11.92 14.78
N GLY A 57 -14.05 11.85 13.54
CA GLY A 57 -14.49 12.66 12.42
C GLY A 57 -14.10 14.13 12.53
N ARG A 58 -13.38 14.54 13.59
CA ARG A 58 -12.97 15.93 13.88
C ARG A 58 -11.46 16.10 14.11
N GLY A 59 -10.68 15.03 14.05
CA GLY A 59 -9.21 15.08 14.12
C GLY A 59 -8.62 15.06 15.54
N ASN A 60 -9.37 14.65 16.57
CA ASN A 60 -8.93 14.79 17.97
C ASN A 60 -8.23 13.56 18.58
N VAL A 61 -8.02 12.49 17.81
CA VAL A 61 -7.25 11.32 18.27
C VAL A 61 -5.94 11.28 17.51
N VAL A 62 -4.84 11.58 18.20
CA VAL A 62 -3.48 11.42 17.69
C VAL A 62 -3.19 9.92 17.69
N PRO A 63 -2.83 9.32 16.54
CA PRO A 63 -2.52 7.92 16.51
C PRO A 63 -1.27 7.64 17.34
N PRO A 64 -1.15 6.47 17.98
CA PRO A 64 0.06 6.13 18.74
C PRO A 64 1.31 6.10 17.84
N LYS A 65 1.12 5.85 16.54
CA LYS A 65 2.16 5.85 15.51
C LYS A 65 1.66 6.49 14.21
N PRO A 66 2.53 7.18 13.47
CA PRO A 66 2.19 7.74 12.16
C PRO A 66 1.97 6.67 11.08
N GLN A 67 1.35 7.05 9.96
CA GLN A 67 1.02 6.17 8.82
C GLN A 67 2.23 5.88 7.93
N ARG A 68 2.34 4.65 7.38
CA ARG A 68 3.53 4.17 6.63
C ARG A 68 3.21 3.55 5.28
N LEU A 69 2.57 2.39 5.26
CA LEU A 69 2.34 1.59 4.05
C LEU A 69 1.49 2.34 3.04
N GLY A 70 0.43 3.01 3.52
CA GLY A 70 -0.41 3.86 2.69
C GLY A 70 0.35 5.06 2.13
N VAL A 71 1.22 5.67 2.94
CA VAL A 71 2.06 6.80 2.53
C VAL A 71 3.02 6.37 1.42
N LEU A 72 3.75 5.26 1.61
CA LEU A 72 4.65 4.71 0.61
C LEU A 72 3.95 4.47 -0.73
N ALA A 73 2.84 3.71 -0.71
CA ALA A 73 2.11 3.34 -1.92
C ALA A 73 1.56 4.56 -2.67
N ILE A 74 0.97 5.51 -1.93
CA ILE A 74 0.32 6.68 -2.52
C ILE A 74 1.36 7.68 -3.02
N GLU A 75 2.46 7.87 -2.30
CA GLU A 75 3.56 8.72 -2.76
C GLU A 75 4.24 8.16 -4.01
N MET A 76 4.43 6.84 -4.11
CA MET A 76 4.91 6.21 -5.34
C MET A 76 3.99 6.52 -6.54
N MET A 77 2.66 6.42 -6.35
CA MET A 77 1.70 6.77 -7.41
C MET A 77 1.68 8.28 -7.70
N ALA A 78 1.76 9.12 -6.67
CA ALA A 78 1.78 10.57 -6.80
C ALA A 78 3.04 11.02 -7.57
N SER A 79 4.20 10.41 -7.29
CA SER A 79 5.45 10.70 -7.98
C SER A 79 5.40 10.33 -9.46
N GLU A 80 4.84 9.16 -9.82
CA GLU A 80 4.64 8.78 -11.23
C GLU A 80 3.79 9.83 -11.97
N ARG A 81 2.81 10.41 -11.27
CA ARG A 81 1.86 11.40 -11.81
C ARG A 81 2.30 12.85 -11.64
N LYS A 82 3.49 13.10 -11.07
CA LYS A 82 4.01 14.45 -10.76
C LYS A 82 3.03 15.26 -9.89
N GLN A 83 2.40 14.59 -8.95
CA GLN A 83 1.49 15.16 -7.96
C GLN A 83 2.17 15.22 -6.60
N SER A 84 1.70 16.14 -5.74
CA SER A 84 2.11 16.24 -4.34
C SER A 84 0.88 16.10 -3.46
N ILE A 85 1.03 15.38 -2.35
CA ILE A 85 -0.03 15.15 -1.38
C ILE A 85 0.21 16.03 -0.16
N ASP A 86 -0.77 16.85 0.19
CA ASP A 86 -0.77 17.65 1.42
C ASP A 86 -1.31 16.81 2.58
N TRP A 87 -0.43 16.01 3.19
CA TRP A 87 -0.78 15.11 4.30
C TRP A 87 -1.22 15.86 5.56
N ASP A 88 -0.58 17.01 5.84
CA ASP A 88 -0.92 17.87 6.96
C ASP A 88 -2.32 18.46 6.76
N GLY A 89 -2.62 18.98 5.57
CA GLY A 89 -3.95 19.47 5.19
C GLY A 89 -5.01 18.38 5.20
N ALA A 90 -4.64 17.12 4.93
CA ALA A 90 -5.52 15.96 5.04
C ALA A 90 -5.70 15.45 6.48
N ASN A 91 -4.99 16.03 7.46
CA ASN A 91 -4.98 15.59 8.86
C ASN A 91 -4.61 14.09 9.01
N ILE A 92 -3.62 13.65 8.23
CA ILE A 92 -3.08 12.28 8.29
C ILE A 92 -1.61 12.39 8.72
N PRO A 93 -1.26 12.00 9.95
CA PRO A 93 0.13 12.01 10.39
C PRO A 93 0.90 10.89 9.69
N ILE A 94 2.04 11.24 9.09
CA ILE A 94 2.85 10.34 8.28
C ILE A 94 4.22 10.09 8.89
N ASP A 95 4.77 8.92 8.62
CA ASP A 95 6.15 8.62 8.98
C ASP A 95 7.07 9.25 7.93
N LEU A 96 7.92 10.18 8.37
CA LEU A 96 8.77 10.95 7.49
C LEU A 96 9.76 10.08 6.71
N PHE A 97 10.12 8.90 7.21
CA PHE A 97 10.99 8.00 6.47
C PHE A 97 10.36 7.60 5.13
N TYR A 98 9.09 7.17 5.14
CA TYR A 98 8.39 6.68 3.95
C TYR A 98 8.09 7.82 2.96
N HIS A 99 7.75 9.00 3.47
CA HIS A 99 7.57 10.18 2.64
C HIS A 99 8.88 10.61 1.95
N ARG A 100 9.97 10.72 2.72
CA ARG A 100 11.29 11.11 2.19
C ARG A 100 11.87 10.05 1.26
N PHE A 101 11.63 8.77 1.52
CA PHE A 101 12.04 7.69 0.62
C PHE A 101 11.53 7.94 -0.81
N CYS A 102 10.26 8.30 -0.97
CA CYS A 102 9.67 8.58 -2.29
C CYS A 102 10.24 9.84 -2.96
N GLN A 103 10.65 10.84 -2.17
CA GLN A 103 11.20 12.09 -2.69
C GLN A 103 12.69 12.02 -3.03
N GLU A 104 13.45 11.31 -2.21
CA GLU A 104 14.92 11.32 -2.24
C GLU A 104 15.49 10.05 -2.89
N ALA A 105 14.93 8.87 -2.57
CA ALA A 105 15.52 7.59 -2.92
C ALA A 105 14.86 6.90 -4.12
N LEU A 106 13.53 6.99 -4.26
CA LEU A 106 12.74 6.19 -5.19
C LEU A 106 13.20 6.30 -6.65
N TYR A 107 13.67 7.48 -7.07
CA TYR A 107 14.24 7.72 -8.40
C TYR A 107 15.76 7.96 -8.38
N SER A 108 16.44 7.81 -7.23
CA SER A 108 17.90 7.99 -7.15
C SER A 108 18.62 6.97 -8.03
N THR A 109 19.68 7.43 -8.69
CA THR A 109 20.62 6.62 -9.46
C THR A 109 21.92 6.37 -8.71
N ASP A 110 22.10 6.94 -7.52
CA ASP A 110 23.22 6.62 -6.63
C ASP A 110 22.93 5.30 -5.91
N GLU A 111 23.65 4.24 -6.28
CA GLU A 111 23.45 2.91 -5.72
C GLU A 111 23.82 2.81 -4.24
N ASN A 112 24.80 3.59 -3.77
CA ASN A 112 25.20 3.56 -2.36
C ASN A 112 24.13 4.20 -1.49
N GLU A 113 23.67 5.40 -1.90
CA GLU A 113 22.57 6.08 -1.21
C GLU A 113 21.31 5.20 -1.19
N LEU A 114 20.93 4.64 -2.34
CA LEU A 114 19.75 3.80 -2.44
C LEU A 114 19.87 2.52 -1.59
N THR A 115 21.06 1.93 -1.49
CA THR A 115 21.30 0.76 -0.65
C THR A 115 20.97 1.03 0.81
N ASP A 116 21.42 2.17 1.35
CA ASP A 116 21.13 2.56 2.74
C ASP A 116 19.62 2.73 2.99
N TRP A 117 18.92 3.37 2.04
CA TRP A 117 17.46 3.53 2.10
C TRP A 117 16.72 2.18 2.05
N LEU A 118 17.15 1.25 1.21
CA LEU A 118 16.51 -0.06 1.07
C LEU A 118 16.78 -0.96 2.29
N ILE A 119 17.98 -0.92 2.88
CA ILE A 119 18.28 -1.60 4.15
C ILE A 119 17.35 -1.07 5.24
N LYS A 120 17.26 0.26 5.37
CA LYS A 120 16.39 0.87 6.38
C LYS A 120 14.91 0.56 6.15
N LEU A 121 14.47 0.43 4.89
CA LEU A 121 13.11 -0.02 4.56
C LEU A 121 12.86 -1.43 5.08
N CYS A 122 13.81 -2.36 4.89
CA CYS A 122 13.69 -3.72 5.41
C CYS A 122 13.80 -3.81 6.95
N ASP A 123 14.62 -2.96 7.59
CA ASP A 123 14.66 -2.86 9.06
C ASP A 123 13.31 -2.39 9.61
N ASN A 124 12.72 -1.36 8.98
CA ASN A 124 11.42 -0.83 9.35
C ASN A 124 10.32 -1.87 9.16
N HIS A 125 10.36 -2.66 8.09
CA HIS A 125 9.44 -3.78 7.91
C HIS A 125 9.42 -4.70 9.14
N LEU A 126 10.60 -5.09 9.65
CA LEU A 126 10.70 -5.92 10.85
C LEU A 126 10.22 -5.20 12.13
N GLU A 127 10.41 -3.88 12.21
CA GLU A 127 9.94 -3.06 13.33
C GLU A 127 8.41 -2.96 13.39
N TRP A 128 7.74 -2.85 12.23
CA TRP A 128 6.31 -2.57 12.14
C TRP A 128 5.41 -3.80 11.99
N ILE A 129 5.98 -5.00 12.09
CA ILE A 129 5.22 -6.25 12.22
C ILE A 129 4.43 -6.26 13.53
N SER A 130 3.13 -6.51 13.40
CA SER A 130 2.26 -6.84 14.53
C SER A 130 2.58 -8.26 14.99
N LEU A 131 3.23 -8.41 16.15
CA LEU A 131 3.66 -9.72 16.64
C LEU A 131 2.47 -10.62 16.98
N PHE A 132 1.41 -10.07 17.58
CA PHE A 132 0.18 -10.80 17.92
C PHE A 132 -1.04 -9.88 18.02
N LEU A 133 -2.22 -10.37 17.65
CA LEU A 133 -3.49 -9.63 17.78
C LEU A 133 -3.92 -9.40 19.24
N ASP A 134 -3.40 -10.18 20.19
CA ASP A 134 -3.67 -10.07 21.63
C ASP A 134 -2.58 -9.28 22.37
N ASN A 135 -1.57 -8.76 21.67
CA ASN A 135 -0.58 -7.86 22.27
C ASN A 135 -1.10 -6.42 22.22
N ASP A 136 -1.55 -5.93 23.37
CA ASP A 136 -2.12 -4.58 23.50
C ASP A 136 -1.17 -3.47 23.04
N GLU A 137 0.16 -3.68 23.09
CA GLU A 137 1.18 -2.70 22.68
C GLU A 137 1.57 -2.83 21.20
N LYS A 138 1.55 -4.03 20.63
CA LYS A 138 2.08 -4.35 19.29
C LYS A 138 1.05 -5.06 18.41
N GLN A 139 0.02 -4.30 18.03
CA GLN A 139 -1.10 -4.76 17.22
C GLN A 139 -1.49 -3.72 16.15
N PRO A 140 -2.36 -4.07 15.19
CA PRO A 140 -2.78 -3.14 14.15
C PRO A 140 -3.47 -1.91 14.73
N ALA A 141 -4.19 -2.09 15.84
CA ALA A 141 -4.85 -1.04 16.61
C ALA A 141 -3.90 -0.17 17.47
N THR A 142 -2.58 -0.42 17.46
CA THR A 142 -1.57 0.53 18.00
C THR A 142 -0.52 1.09 17.04
N GLY A 143 -0.50 0.73 15.75
CA GLY A 143 0.44 1.35 14.79
C GLY A 143 1.27 0.38 13.98
N TYR A 144 1.12 -0.92 14.24
CA TYR A 144 1.89 -1.97 13.61
C TYR A 144 1.12 -2.46 12.40
N GLU A 145 1.42 -1.83 11.26
CA GLU A 145 0.63 -1.89 10.03
C GLU A 145 0.71 -3.23 9.31
N ILE A 146 1.74 -4.04 9.55
CA ILE A 146 1.93 -5.34 8.91
C ILE A 146 1.34 -6.42 9.82
N ASP A 147 0.15 -6.90 9.51
CA ASP A 147 -0.65 -7.77 10.38
C ASP A 147 -0.99 -9.14 9.79
N ASP A 148 -0.82 -9.31 8.48
CA ASP A 148 -0.94 -10.60 7.82
C ASP A 148 0.36 -11.40 8.02
N ILE A 149 0.25 -12.54 8.69
CA ILE A 149 1.37 -13.44 9.04
C ILE A 149 2.21 -13.80 7.80
N MET A 150 1.59 -13.92 6.63
CA MET A 150 2.30 -14.24 5.39
C MET A 150 3.26 -13.13 4.95
N LEU A 151 2.99 -11.89 5.35
CA LEU A 151 3.81 -10.73 5.01
C LEU A 151 5.01 -10.57 5.93
N PHE A 152 5.03 -11.18 7.12
CA PHE A 152 6.12 -11.01 8.10
C PHE A 152 7.47 -11.47 7.56
N LEU A 153 7.45 -12.48 6.69
CA LEU A 153 8.65 -13.04 6.08
C LEU A 153 8.82 -12.62 4.62
N TRP A 154 7.84 -11.91 4.06
CA TRP A 154 7.87 -11.47 2.68
C TRP A 154 8.16 -9.97 2.61
N PRO A 155 9.34 -9.53 2.13
CA PRO A 155 9.70 -8.11 2.00
C PRO A 155 8.91 -7.41 0.87
N PHE A 156 7.59 -7.37 0.97
CA PHE A 156 6.70 -6.86 -0.08
C PHE A 156 6.93 -5.36 -0.36
N GLU A 157 7.27 -4.55 0.65
CA GLU A 157 7.64 -3.14 0.46
C GLU A 157 8.88 -2.99 -0.45
N TYR A 158 9.93 -3.76 -0.18
CA TYR A 158 11.14 -3.78 -1.03
C TYR A 158 10.81 -4.25 -2.45
N GLN A 159 10.02 -5.31 -2.58
CA GLN A 159 9.62 -5.85 -3.89
C GLN A 159 8.74 -4.87 -4.67
N ALA A 160 7.86 -4.14 -3.98
CA ALA A 160 7.07 -3.06 -4.56
C ALA A 160 7.96 -1.97 -5.15
N VAL A 161 8.94 -1.49 -4.37
CA VAL A 161 9.92 -0.49 -4.82
C VAL A 161 10.73 -1.02 -6.01
N LYS A 162 11.27 -2.24 -5.93
CA LYS A 162 12.06 -2.87 -7.00
C LYS A 162 11.28 -2.90 -8.31
N ASN A 163 10.03 -3.38 -8.29
CA ASN A 163 9.21 -3.48 -9.49
C ASN A 163 8.77 -2.11 -10.01
N PHE A 164 8.44 -1.17 -9.11
CA PHE A 164 8.11 0.19 -9.49
C PHE A 164 9.29 0.87 -10.20
N ARG A 165 10.50 0.78 -9.63
CA ARG A 165 11.73 1.28 -10.25
C ARG A 165 11.99 0.62 -11.60
N ALA A 166 11.85 -0.70 -11.70
CA ALA A 166 12.03 -1.44 -12.95
C ALA A 166 11.05 -0.97 -14.05
N ARG A 167 9.79 -0.71 -13.70
CA ARG A 167 8.78 -0.13 -14.62
C ARG A 167 9.20 1.24 -15.16
N HIS A 168 9.96 2.01 -14.39
CA HIS A 168 10.53 3.29 -14.80
C HIS A 168 11.92 3.18 -15.43
N GLY A 169 12.39 1.97 -15.75
CA GLY A 169 13.70 1.74 -16.38
C GLY A 169 14.89 1.95 -15.44
N LEU A 170 14.65 1.94 -14.13
CA LEU A 170 15.69 2.08 -13.11
C LEU A 170 16.12 0.70 -12.56
N SER A 171 17.41 0.54 -12.30
CA SER A 171 17.94 -0.61 -11.56
C SER A 171 17.64 -0.48 -10.06
N THR A 172 17.66 -1.58 -9.33
CA THR A 172 17.62 -1.58 -7.86
C THR A 172 18.81 -2.41 -7.38
N PRO A 173 19.70 -1.88 -6.53
CA PRO A 173 20.87 -2.61 -6.06
C PRO A 173 20.45 -3.81 -5.22
N GLU A 174 21.22 -4.89 -5.30
CA GLU A 174 21.08 -6.01 -4.37
C GLU A 174 21.60 -5.59 -3.00
N ILE A 175 20.84 -5.86 -1.94
CA ILE A 175 21.23 -5.57 -0.56
C ILE A 175 21.38 -6.85 0.25
N ASP A 176 22.35 -6.88 1.16
CA ASP A 176 22.54 -8.00 2.08
C ASP A 176 21.70 -7.81 3.35
N HIS A 177 20.45 -8.29 3.35
CA HIS A 177 19.53 -8.18 4.49
C HIS A 177 18.87 -9.52 4.84
N PRO A 178 18.74 -9.90 6.14
CA PRO A 178 18.14 -11.18 6.54
C PRO A 178 16.73 -11.44 6.00
N LEU A 179 15.90 -10.39 5.94
CA LEU A 179 14.54 -10.48 5.39
C LEU A 179 14.51 -10.88 3.90
N LEU A 180 15.59 -10.61 3.15
CA LEU A 180 15.72 -11.00 1.75
C LEU A 180 16.30 -12.42 1.56
N LYS A 181 16.66 -13.10 2.65
CA LYS A 181 17.18 -14.47 2.64
C LYS A 181 16.14 -15.50 3.07
N THR A 182 14.90 -15.07 3.33
CA THR A 182 13.81 -15.97 3.69
C THR A 182 13.33 -16.74 2.46
N ALA A 183 12.70 -17.90 2.65
CA ALA A 183 12.06 -18.63 1.56
C ALA A 183 10.91 -17.84 0.89
N MET A 184 10.38 -16.83 1.57
CA MET A 184 9.30 -15.98 1.08
C MET A 184 9.81 -14.76 0.31
N ALA A 185 11.10 -14.44 0.38
CA ALA A 185 11.75 -13.32 -0.32
C ALA A 185 12.00 -13.58 -1.80
N ILE A 186 11.07 -14.25 -2.46
CA ILE A 186 11.09 -14.50 -3.90
C ILE A 186 10.25 -13.46 -4.64
N ASP A 187 10.45 -13.35 -5.94
CA ASP A 187 9.60 -12.55 -6.82
C ASP A 187 8.27 -13.30 -7.03
N HIS A 188 7.22 -12.87 -6.32
CA HIS A 188 5.88 -13.44 -6.46
C HIS A 188 5.18 -12.82 -7.67
N LEU A 189 5.25 -13.48 -8.82
CA LEU A 189 4.64 -13.00 -10.07
C LEU A 189 3.45 -13.90 -10.46
N PRO A 190 2.25 -13.67 -9.87
CA PRO A 190 1.09 -14.50 -10.17
C PRO A 190 0.71 -14.39 -11.64
N ASN A 191 0.75 -15.53 -12.35
CA ASN A 191 0.38 -15.61 -13.76
C ASN A 191 -1.12 -15.88 -13.90
N PHE A 192 -1.90 -14.84 -14.21
CA PHE A 192 -3.34 -14.97 -14.43
C PHE A 192 -3.71 -15.46 -15.83
N ALA A 193 -2.76 -15.63 -16.76
CA ALA A 193 -3.05 -16.21 -18.07
C ALA A 193 -3.49 -17.70 -17.97
N THR A 194 -3.18 -18.37 -16.86
CA THR A 194 -3.63 -19.74 -16.59
C THR A 194 -4.90 -19.78 -15.73
N TRP A 195 -5.41 -18.62 -15.30
CA TRP A 195 -6.58 -18.55 -14.45
C TRP A 195 -7.83 -18.99 -15.22
N GLN A 196 -8.46 -20.07 -14.74
CA GLN A 196 -9.70 -20.57 -15.31
C GLN A 196 -10.87 -19.77 -14.74
N LYS A 197 -11.40 -18.85 -15.55
CA LYS A 197 -12.54 -18.00 -15.21
C LYS A 197 -13.75 -18.84 -14.79
N PRO A 198 -14.19 -18.79 -13.52
CA PRO A 198 -15.33 -19.55 -13.06
C PRO A 198 -16.62 -19.13 -13.78
N MET A 199 -17.56 -20.06 -14.00
CA MET A 199 -18.83 -19.78 -14.69
C MET A 199 -19.65 -18.65 -14.03
N TRP A 200 -19.49 -18.45 -12.72
CA TRP A 200 -20.19 -17.40 -11.98
C TRP A 200 -19.50 -16.03 -12.05
N TYR A 201 -18.27 -15.94 -12.55
CA TYR A 201 -17.44 -14.72 -12.48
C TYR A 201 -18.08 -13.55 -13.21
N ASN A 202 -18.44 -13.71 -14.49
CA ASN A 202 -19.04 -12.63 -15.27
C ASN A 202 -20.34 -12.14 -14.64
N LYS A 203 -21.17 -13.06 -14.14
CA LYS A 203 -22.43 -12.71 -13.44
C LYS A 203 -22.18 -11.92 -12.16
N MET A 204 -21.12 -12.24 -11.42
CA MET A 204 -20.71 -11.49 -10.24
C MET A 204 -20.21 -10.09 -10.64
N VAL A 205 -19.34 -9.99 -11.64
CA VAL A 205 -18.81 -8.72 -12.16
C VAL A 205 -19.94 -7.81 -12.68
N ASP A 206 -20.90 -8.36 -13.43
CA ASP A 206 -22.05 -7.62 -13.93
C ASP A 206 -22.85 -7.00 -12.78
N LYS A 207 -23.09 -7.76 -11.69
CA LYS A 207 -23.78 -7.24 -10.50
C LYS A 207 -22.98 -6.17 -9.76
N VAL A 208 -21.66 -6.33 -9.65
CA VAL A 208 -20.79 -5.33 -9.03
C VAL A 208 -20.85 -4.01 -9.80
N ILE A 209 -20.84 -4.09 -11.14
CA ILE A 209 -20.92 -2.92 -12.02
C ILE A 209 -22.32 -2.27 -11.99
N GLU A 210 -23.38 -3.07 -11.87
CA GLU A 210 -24.75 -2.55 -11.69
C GLU A 210 -24.86 -1.69 -10.42
N VAL A 211 -24.19 -2.11 -9.33
CA VAL A 211 -24.17 -1.37 -8.06
C VAL A 211 -23.21 -0.18 -8.10
N ASN A 212 -22.03 -0.35 -8.71
CA ASN A 212 -21.04 0.71 -8.87
C ASN A 212 -20.44 0.71 -10.30
N PRO A 213 -20.98 1.54 -11.20
CA PRO A 213 -20.53 1.61 -12.59
C PRO A 213 -19.06 1.98 -12.77
N GLU A 214 -18.43 2.66 -11.80
CA GLU A 214 -17.01 3.03 -11.86
C GLU A 214 -16.08 1.80 -11.81
N LEU A 215 -16.60 0.64 -11.38
CA LEU A 215 -15.88 -0.64 -11.34
C LEU A 215 -15.91 -1.39 -12.68
N SER A 216 -16.32 -0.73 -13.78
CA SER A 216 -16.40 -1.37 -15.11
C SER A 216 -15.07 -1.93 -15.59
N PHE A 217 -13.95 -1.36 -15.17
CA PHE A 217 -12.59 -1.80 -15.51
C PHE A 217 -12.33 -3.26 -15.09
N ILE A 218 -13.04 -3.80 -14.09
CA ILE A 218 -12.91 -5.19 -13.64
C ILE A 218 -13.17 -6.20 -14.76
N ARG A 219 -14.00 -5.84 -15.75
CA ARG A 219 -14.23 -6.69 -16.93
C ARG A 219 -12.94 -6.96 -17.69
N GLU A 220 -12.01 -6.01 -17.71
CA GLU A 220 -10.81 -6.06 -18.54
C GLU A 220 -9.65 -6.80 -17.85
N LEU A 221 -9.67 -6.88 -16.51
CA LEU A 221 -8.57 -7.41 -15.69
C LEU A 221 -8.28 -8.91 -15.88
N PHE A 222 -9.24 -9.67 -16.42
CA PHE A 222 -9.12 -11.13 -16.57
C PHE A 222 -9.67 -11.62 -17.92
N ASN A 223 -9.45 -10.85 -18.98
CA ASN A 223 -9.88 -11.20 -20.35
C ASN A 223 -8.85 -11.99 -21.17
N SER A 224 -7.78 -12.48 -20.53
CA SER A 224 -6.87 -13.47 -21.11
C SER A 224 -7.58 -14.76 -21.49
#